data_AF-A0A8I1A9C2-F1
#
_entry.id   AF-A0A8I1A9C2-F1
#
_cell.length_a   1.000
_cell.length_b   1.000
_cell.length_c   1.000
_cell.angle_alpha   90.00
_cell.angle_beta   90.00
_cell.angle_gamma   90.00
#
_symmetry.space_group_name_H-M   'P 1'
#
loop_
_entity.id
_entity.type
_entity.pdbx_description
1 polymer ?
#
loop_
_entity_poly.entity_id
_entity_poly.type
_entity_poly.pdbx_seq_one_letter_code
_entity_poly.pdbx_strand_id
1 'polypeptide(L)'
;MDALTNLRLLLISSTSCSRFSLLGVPEFKFAPSSLPFFKGVKSVEPYSPLYIAFFHYFNTVCDYYVCHDVLEELWLEEGREPYYQGLLQVAVGLYHLQNDNRNGALKLLSGALEKLSLYPEKEWMGIHLDRLKRDVKKMIAFLNGNALPDATPERIVIELTDPVLRKEVARMGNPDH
;
A
#
# COMPACT_ATOMS: atom_id res chain seq x y z
N MET A 1 -10.36 -30.88 -14.37
CA MET A 1 -11.52 -31.51 -13.72
C MET A 1 -11.14 -31.95 -12.31
N ASP A 2 -11.13 -31.17 -11.25
CA ASP A 2 -10.96 -29.74 -10.98
C ASP A 2 -10.59 -29.68 -9.50
N ALA A 3 -9.48 -29.02 -9.16
CA ALA A 3 -9.05 -28.83 -7.78
C ALA A 3 -8.83 -27.33 -7.54
N LEU A 4 -9.88 -26.54 -7.70
CA LEU A 4 -9.89 -25.10 -7.43
C LEU A 4 -11.26 -24.66 -6.94
N THR A 5 -11.60 -24.93 -5.69
CA THR A 5 -12.49 -24.07 -4.91
C THR A 5 -12.29 -24.44 -3.44
N ASN A 6 -11.50 -23.66 -2.69
CA ASN A 6 -11.62 -23.46 -1.24
C ASN A 6 -10.35 -22.82 -0.72
N LEU A 7 -10.29 -21.49 -0.73
CA LEU A 7 -9.65 -20.74 0.36
C LEU A 7 -10.17 -19.30 0.34
N ARG A 8 -11.28 -19.07 1.03
CA ARG A 8 -11.72 -17.75 1.44
C ARG A 8 -12.12 -17.83 2.91
N LEU A 9 -11.49 -16.94 3.69
CA LEU A 9 -11.99 -16.34 4.93
C LEU A 9 -12.12 -17.26 6.15
N LEU A 10 -11.14 -17.17 7.06
CA LEU A 10 -11.36 -17.38 8.50
C LEU A 10 -10.56 -16.35 9.32
N LEU A 11 -11.32 -15.41 9.89
CA LEU A 11 -11.28 -14.91 11.28
C LEU A 11 -9.96 -14.40 11.87
N ILE A 12 -9.88 -13.10 12.17
CA ILE A 12 -9.34 -12.62 13.46
C ILE A 12 -10.12 -11.39 13.93
N SER A 13 -10.92 -11.59 14.99
CA SER A 13 -11.51 -10.53 15.81
C SER A 13 -10.63 -10.27 17.04
N SER A 14 -10.53 -8.98 17.42
CA SER A 14 -10.30 -8.48 18.79
C SER A 14 -8.90 -8.66 19.43
N THR A 15 -8.11 -7.59 19.51
CA THR A 15 -7.92 -6.78 20.75
C THR A 15 -6.77 -5.76 20.58
N SER A 16 -6.84 -4.72 21.42
CA SER A 16 -6.12 -3.46 21.39
C SER A 16 -4.59 -3.52 21.56
N CYS A 17 -3.89 -2.79 20.68
CA CYS A 17 -2.78 -1.85 20.95
C CYS A 17 -1.77 -2.20 22.07
N SER A 18 -0.53 -2.55 21.68
CA SER A 18 0.69 -1.78 22.02
C SER A 18 1.94 -2.52 21.54
N ARG A 19 2.88 -1.75 21.00
CA ARG A 19 4.30 -2.09 20.82
C ARG A 19 4.60 -3.05 19.65
N PHE A 20 5.49 -2.59 18.78
CA PHE A 20 6.26 -3.41 17.85
C PHE A 20 6.74 -4.68 18.58
N SER A 21 6.50 -5.85 17.97
CA SER A 21 6.79 -7.21 18.45
C SER A 21 5.72 -7.86 19.35
N LEU A 22 5.34 -9.10 18.97
CA LEU A 22 4.56 -10.11 19.70
C LEU A 22 3.05 -10.22 19.43
N LEU A 23 2.69 -10.64 18.22
CA LEU A 23 1.84 -11.83 18.07
C LEU A 23 2.70 -12.87 17.37
N GLY A 24 2.82 -14.07 17.94
CA GLY A 24 3.54 -15.20 17.37
C GLY A 24 2.85 -15.78 16.13
N VAL A 25 2.47 -14.92 15.19
CA VAL A 25 2.32 -15.28 13.79
C VAL A 25 3.74 -15.63 13.35
N PRO A 26 4.00 -16.79 12.72
CA PRO A 26 5.28 -16.97 12.05
C PRO A 26 5.39 -15.82 11.06
N GLU A 27 6.26 -14.85 11.36
CA GLU A 27 6.75 -13.85 10.42
C GLU A 27 7.42 -14.64 9.30
N PHE A 28 6.61 -15.11 8.35
CA PHE A 28 7.12 -15.34 7.02
C PHE A 28 7.36 -13.95 6.43
N LYS A 29 8.45 -13.31 6.88
CA LYS A 29 9.15 -12.31 6.08
C LYS A 29 9.64 -13.05 4.85
N PHE A 30 8.76 -13.24 3.88
CA PHE A 30 9.21 -13.51 2.54
C PHE A 30 9.92 -12.23 2.12
N ALA A 31 11.25 -12.29 1.96
CA ALA A 31 11.93 -11.24 1.21
C ALA A 31 11.14 -11.07 -0.11
N PRO A 32 10.82 -9.86 -0.58
CA PRO A 32 10.06 -9.71 -1.82
C PRO A 32 10.68 -10.50 -2.98
N SER A 33 12.01 -10.65 -3.01
CA SER A 33 12.76 -11.57 -3.88
C SER A 33 12.32 -13.06 -3.88
N SER A 34 11.64 -13.51 -2.83
CA SER A 34 11.08 -14.85 -2.66
C SER A 34 9.58 -14.95 -3.02
N LEU A 35 8.90 -13.82 -3.25
CA LEU A 35 7.56 -13.85 -3.81
C LEU A 35 7.65 -14.41 -5.24
N PRO A 36 6.79 -15.37 -5.63
CA PRO A 36 6.86 -16.08 -6.92
C PRO A 36 6.80 -15.14 -8.13
N PHE A 37 6.34 -13.91 -7.92
CA PHE A 37 6.20 -12.87 -8.92
C PHE A 37 7.49 -12.14 -9.29
N PHE A 38 8.49 -12.02 -8.39
CA PHE A 38 9.73 -11.28 -8.71
C PHE A 38 10.63 -11.98 -9.73
N LYS A 39 10.29 -13.22 -10.11
CA LYS A 39 11.00 -13.95 -11.16
C LYS A 39 10.70 -13.33 -12.53
N GLY A 40 11.49 -12.33 -12.92
CA GLY A 40 11.46 -11.73 -14.26
C GLY A 40 10.93 -10.28 -14.35
N VAL A 41 10.64 -9.62 -13.22
CA VAL A 41 10.40 -8.16 -13.24
C VAL A 41 11.71 -7.45 -13.53
N LYS A 42 11.91 -7.07 -14.79
CA LYS A 42 13.05 -6.25 -15.20
C LYS A 42 12.87 -4.84 -14.65
N SER A 43 13.95 -4.22 -14.20
CA SER A 43 13.96 -2.78 -13.97
C SER A 43 13.59 -2.08 -15.27
N VAL A 44 12.68 -1.11 -15.16
CA VAL A 44 12.34 -0.22 -16.26
C VAL A 44 12.68 1.16 -15.76
N GLU A 45 13.85 1.66 -16.15
CA GLU A 45 14.32 2.98 -15.74
C GLU A 45 13.22 4.04 -16.01
N PRO A 46 12.90 4.91 -15.04
CA PRO A 46 13.58 5.10 -13.75
C PRO A 46 12.95 4.34 -12.55
N TYR A 47 12.04 3.39 -12.78
CA TYR A 47 11.25 2.76 -11.72
C TYR A 47 11.82 1.42 -11.25
N SER A 48 12.04 1.32 -9.93
CA SER A 48 12.36 0.05 -9.28
C SER A 48 11.23 -0.98 -9.49
N PRO A 49 11.56 -2.26 -9.72
CA PRO A 49 10.61 -3.37 -9.68
C PRO A 49 9.72 -3.38 -8.42
N LEU A 50 10.27 -3.01 -7.26
CA LEU A 50 9.54 -2.93 -6.00
C LEU A 50 8.47 -1.82 -6.04
N TYR A 51 8.78 -0.70 -6.68
CA TYR A 51 7.84 0.41 -6.82
C TYR A 51 6.65 0.04 -7.74
N ILE A 52 6.94 -0.65 -8.84
CA ILE A 52 5.91 -1.22 -9.74
C ILE A 52 5.05 -2.23 -8.97
N ALA A 53 5.68 -3.14 -8.24
CA ALA A 53 5.02 -4.15 -7.44
C ALA A 53 4.09 -3.57 -6.37
N PHE A 54 4.54 -2.53 -5.67
CA PHE A 54 3.74 -1.82 -4.71
C PHE A 54 2.40 -1.37 -5.30
N PHE A 55 2.38 -0.71 -6.46
CA PHE A 55 1.13 -0.24 -7.07
C PHE A 55 0.25 -1.36 -7.60
N HIS A 56 0.84 -2.45 -8.10
CA HIS A 56 0.06 -3.62 -8.49
C HIS A 56 -0.71 -4.19 -7.29
N TYR A 57 -0.01 -4.45 -6.18
CA TYR A 57 -0.65 -4.96 -4.97
C TYR A 57 -1.63 -3.94 -4.37
N PHE A 58 -1.32 -2.65 -4.43
CA PHE A 58 -2.17 -1.61 -3.84
C PHE A 58 -3.47 -1.41 -4.62
N ASN A 59 -3.36 -1.17 -5.94
CA ASN A 59 -4.50 -0.78 -6.77
C ASN A 59 -5.30 -1.98 -7.29
N THR A 60 -4.63 -3.11 -7.57
CA THR A 60 -5.24 -4.25 -8.26
C THR A 60 -5.61 -5.36 -7.29
N VAL A 61 -4.64 -5.89 -6.54
CA VAL A 61 -4.84 -7.03 -5.62
C VAL A 61 -5.51 -6.58 -4.32
N CYS A 62 -5.24 -5.34 -3.89
CA CYS A 62 -5.62 -4.79 -2.59
C CYS A 62 -5.08 -5.60 -1.39
N ASP A 63 -3.88 -6.14 -1.55
CA ASP A 63 -3.13 -6.79 -0.47
C ASP A 63 -2.18 -5.77 0.17
N TYR A 64 -2.70 -5.02 1.14
CA TYR A 64 -1.95 -3.95 1.79
C TYR A 64 -0.85 -4.45 2.73
N TYR A 65 -0.89 -5.72 3.13
CA TYR A 65 0.21 -6.35 3.88
C TYR A 65 1.40 -6.61 2.95
N VAL A 66 1.16 -7.18 1.77
CA VAL A 66 2.23 -7.36 0.77
C VAL A 66 2.77 -6.02 0.27
N CYS A 67 1.92 -5.00 0.12
CA CYS A 67 2.38 -3.63 -0.18
C CYS A 67 3.41 -3.12 0.83
N HIS A 68 3.21 -3.40 2.13
CA HIS A 68 4.15 -3.00 3.17
C HIS A 68 5.51 -3.64 2.96
N ASP A 69 5.55 -4.96 2.79
CA ASP A 69 6.82 -5.70 2.70
C ASP A 69 7.62 -5.29 1.46
N VAL A 70 6.94 -5.15 0.31
CA VAL A 70 7.56 -4.72 -0.95
C VAL A 70 8.13 -3.30 -0.82
N LEU A 71 7.39 -2.39 -0.21
CA LEU A 71 7.81 -1.00 -0.13
C LEU A 71 8.78 -0.72 1.02
N GLU A 72 8.80 -1.56 2.07
CA GLU A 72 9.82 -1.52 3.12
C GLU A 72 11.20 -1.82 2.54
N GLU A 73 11.31 -2.84 1.68
CA GLU A 73 12.58 -3.14 0.99
C GLU A 73 13.04 -1.94 0.15
N LEU A 74 12.16 -1.35 -0.66
CA LEU A 74 12.51 -0.18 -1.47
C LEU A 74 12.91 1.02 -0.60
N TRP A 75 12.17 1.26 0.48
CA TRP A 75 12.48 2.35 1.42
C TRP A 75 13.87 2.18 2.04
N LEU A 76 14.28 0.96 2.36
CA LEU A 76 15.63 0.67 2.88
C LEU A 76 16.72 0.85 1.82
N GLU A 77 16.47 0.40 0.59
CA GLU A 77 17.40 0.57 -0.55
C GLU A 77 17.63 2.04 -0.90
N GLU A 78 16.57 2.84 -0.87
CA GLU A 78 16.56 4.26 -1.22
C GLU A 78 16.94 5.17 -0.04
N GLY A 79 17.81 4.72 0.86
CA GLY A 79 18.36 5.56 1.93
C GLY A 79 17.34 6.04 2.96
N ARG A 80 16.19 5.36 3.08
CA ARG A 80 15.07 5.72 3.95
C ARG A 80 14.35 7.02 3.60
N GLU A 81 14.27 7.34 2.31
CA GLU A 81 13.55 8.53 1.82
C GLU A 81 12.11 8.65 2.37
N PRO A 82 11.71 9.83 2.93
CA PRO A 82 10.38 10.03 3.52
C PRO A 82 9.20 9.73 2.59
N TYR A 83 9.38 9.88 1.28
CA TYR A 83 8.36 9.61 0.27
C TYR A 83 7.86 8.16 0.36
N TYR A 84 8.79 7.21 0.28
CA TYR A 84 8.46 5.78 0.32
C TYR A 84 7.89 5.40 1.68
N GLN A 85 8.42 5.98 2.77
CA GLN A 85 7.84 5.79 4.09
C GLN A 85 6.39 6.30 4.17
N GLY A 86 6.08 7.43 3.51
CA GLY A 86 4.72 7.96 3.42
C GLY A 86 3.77 6.98 2.72
N LEU A 87 4.15 6.47 1.54
CA LEU A 87 3.38 5.47 0.80
C LEU A 87 3.21 4.16 1.59
N LEU A 88 4.25 3.70 2.27
CA LEU A 88 4.24 2.53 3.14
C LEU A 88 3.23 2.72 4.28
N GLN A 89 3.24 3.88 4.92
CA GLN A 89 2.29 4.21 5.98
C GLN A 89 0.84 4.31 5.48
N VAL A 90 0.60 4.70 4.22
CA VAL A 90 -0.74 4.60 3.61
C VAL A 90 -1.17 3.14 3.54
N ALA A 91 -0.34 2.25 3.00
CA ALA A 91 -0.66 0.83 2.89
C ALA A 91 -0.93 0.18 4.25
N VAL A 92 -0.02 0.33 5.21
CA VAL A 92 -0.21 -0.22 6.56
C VAL A 92 -1.43 0.41 7.26
N GLY A 93 -1.69 1.70 7.04
CA GLY A 93 -2.89 2.36 7.56
C GLY A 93 -4.18 1.71 7.05
N LEU A 94 -4.24 1.37 5.76
CA LEU A 94 -5.39 0.66 5.16
C LEU A 94 -5.48 -0.80 5.63
N TYR A 95 -4.35 -1.49 5.80
CA TYR A 95 -4.31 -2.83 6.40
C TYR A 95 -4.88 -2.82 7.82
N HIS A 96 -4.50 -1.85 8.66
CA HIS A 96 -5.07 -1.70 10.00
C HIS A 96 -6.57 -1.45 9.95
N LEU A 97 -7.04 -0.66 8.99
CA LEU A 97 -8.46 -0.40 8.82
C LEU A 97 -9.25 -1.66 8.42
N GLN A 98 -8.69 -2.51 7.55
CA GLN A 98 -9.29 -3.81 7.18
C GLN A 98 -9.40 -4.78 8.36
N ASN A 99 -8.58 -4.62 9.39
CA ASN A 99 -8.56 -5.45 10.60
C ASN A 99 -9.24 -4.76 11.80
N ASP A 100 -10.19 -3.85 11.54
CA ASP A 100 -10.95 -3.08 12.54
C ASP A 100 -10.10 -2.25 13.53
N ASN A 101 -8.82 -2.03 13.23
CA ASN A 101 -7.93 -1.22 14.05
C ASN A 101 -7.94 0.25 13.59
N ARG A 102 -9.06 0.93 13.85
CA ARG A 102 -9.27 2.35 13.46
C ARG A 102 -8.22 3.30 14.03
N ASN A 103 -7.81 3.11 15.29
CA ASN A 103 -6.83 3.99 15.94
C ASN A 103 -5.43 3.85 15.30
N GLY A 104 -5.03 2.61 15.00
CA GLY A 104 -3.79 2.34 14.27
C GLY A 104 -3.81 2.92 12.86
N ALA A 105 -4.92 2.74 12.14
CA ALA A 105 -5.13 3.32 10.82
C ALA A 105 -5.01 4.85 10.84
N LEU A 106 -5.70 5.52 11.77
CA LEU A 106 -5.66 6.97 11.91
C LEU A 106 -4.25 7.51 12.16
N LYS A 107 -3.52 6.88 13.08
CA LYS A 107 -2.13 7.27 13.40
C LYS A 107 -1.22 7.15 12.17
N LEU A 108 -1.31 6.03 11.44
CA LEU A 108 -0.45 5.77 10.29
C LEU A 108 -0.78 6.67 9.11
N LEU A 109 -2.07 6.85 8.79
CA LEU A 109 -2.50 7.72 7.70
C LEU A 109 -2.16 9.19 7.99
N SER A 110 -2.24 9.64 9.24
CA SER A 110 -1.81 10.99 9.62
C SER A 110 -0.30 11.18 9.41
N GLY A 111 0.51 10.23 9.89
CA GLY A 111 1.96 10.25 9.68
C GLY A 111 2.36 10.11 8.20
N ALA A 112 1.58 9.39 7.40
CA ALA A 112 1.76 9.29 5.96
C ALA A 112 1.56 10.66 5.31
N LEU A 113 0.47 11.35 5.68
CA LEU A 113 0.15 12.66 5.14
C LEU A 113 1.23 13.69 5.45
N GLU A 114 1.77 13.69 6.67
CA GLU A 114 2.90 14.55 7.06
C GLU A 114 4.10 14.37 6.13
N LYS A 115 4.51 13.11 5.87
CA LYS A 115 5.67 12.80 5.02
C LYS A 115 5.43 13.14 3.56
N LEU A 116 4.26 12.77 3.03
CA LEU A 116 3.91 13.06 1.65
C LEU A 116 3.80 14.57 1.39
N SER A 117 3.46 15.37 2.42
CA SER A 117 3.37 16.83 2.32
C SER A 117 4.73 17.52 2.10
N LEU A 118 5.85 16.82 2.28
CA LEU A 118 7.19 17.33 1.96
C LEU A 118 7.47 17.40 0.45
N TYR A 119 6.65 16.73 -0.36
CA TYR A 119 6.81 16.62 -1.81
C TYR A 119 5.77 17.48 -2.56
N PRO A 120 5.98 17.79 -3.85
CA PRO A 120 5.13 18.71 -4.63
C PRO A 120 3.61 18.46 -4.56
N GLU A 121 2.85 19.51 -4.87
CA GLU A 121 1.38 19.54 -4.77
C GLU A 121 0.64 19.00 -6.01
N LYS A 122 1.30 18.39 -6.99
CA LYS A 122 0.60 17.82 -8.16
C LYS A 122 0.99 16.38 -8.39
N GLU A 123 2.15 16.20 -9.03
CA GLU A 123 2.69 14.92 -9.43
C GLU A 123 4.09 14.74 -8.85
N TRP A 124 4.41 13.49 -8.51
CA TRP A 124 5.72 13.11 -8.02
C TRP A 124 5.95 11.64 -8.32
N MET A 125 7.12 11.28 -8.87
CA MET A 125 7.49 9.88 -9.16
C MET A 125 6.42 9.10 -9.97
N GLY A 126 5.78 9.77 -10.93
CA GLY A 126 4.79 9.16 -11.81
C GLY A 126 3.41 8.92 -11.21
N ILE A 127 3.09 9.52 -10.04
CA ILE A 127 1.74 9.46 -9.45
C ILE A 127 1.11 10.84 -9.27
N HIS A 128 -0.23 10.88 -9.26
CA HIS A 128 -1.00 12.07 -8.89
C HIS A 128 -1.02 12.23 -7.37
N LEU A 129 0.08 12.74 -6.82
CA LEU A 129 0.32 12.81 -5.38
C LEU A 129 -0.73 13.66 -4.63
N ASP A 130 -1.21 14.76 -5.21
CA ASP A 130 -2.26 15.58 -4.58
C ASP A 130 -3.58 14.82 -4.42
N ARG A 131 -3.98 14.03 -5.42
CA ARG A 131 -5.17 13.19 -5.30
C ARG A 131 -5.02 12.20 -4.15
N LEU A 132 -3.88 11.52 -4.05
CA LEU A 132 -3.58 10.63 -2.93
C LEU A 132 -3.66 11.36 -1.58
N LYS A 133 -3.04 12.54 -1.45
CA LYS A 133 -3.09 13.36 -0.22
C LYS A 133 -4.54 13.71 0.14
N ARG A 134 -5.39 14.08 -0.82
CA ARG A 134 -6.80 14.39 -0.60
C ARG A 134 -7.59 13.16 -0.13
N ASP A 135 -7.36 12.01 -0.75
CA ASP A 135 -8.08 10.78 -0.39
C ASP A 135 -7.68 10.27 1.00
N VAL A 136 -6.39 10.39 1.36
CA VAL A 136 -5.91 10.15 2.73
C VAL A 136 -6.54 11.12 3.73
N LYS A 137 -6.64 12.42 3.41
CA LYS A 137 -7.33 13.41 4.26
C LYS A 137 -8.80 13.07 4.50
N LYS A 138 -9.52 12.66 3.45
CA LYS A 138 -10.92 12.19 3.57
C LYS A 138 -11.02 10.97 4.49
N MET A 139 -10.10 10.01 4.34
CA MET A 139 -10.05 8.84 5.21
C MET A 139 -9.79 9.21 6.67
N ILE A 140 -8.85 10.12 6.95
CA ILE A 140 -8.60 10.64 8.30
C ILE A 140 -9.86 11.32 8.87
N ALA A 141 -10.54 12.16 8.09
CA ALA A 141 -11.78 12.82 8.53
C ALA A 141 -12.88 11.80 8.87
N PHE A 142 -13.05 10.76 8.05
CA PHE A 142 -13.95 9.64 8.30
C PHE A 142 -13.59 8.87 9.58
N LEU A 143 -12.31 8.58 9.79
CA LEU A 143 -11.84 7.87 10.99
C LEU A 143 -12.13 8.66 12.27
N ASN A 144 -12.01 9.99 12.20
CA ASN A 144 -12.32 10.91 13.31
C ASN A 144 -13.82 11.15 13.53
N GLY A 145 -14.71 10.60 12.70
CA GLY A 145 -16.16 10.87 12.79
C GLY A 145 -16.55 12.26 12.29
N ASN A 146 -15.65 12.95 11.57
CA ASN A 146 -15.84 14.29 11.02
C ASN A 146 -16.11 14.27 9.51
N ALA A 147 -16.41 13.10 8.93
CA ALA A 147 -16.80 13.01 7.53
C ALA A 147 -18.19 13.61 7.32
N LEU A 148 -18.40 14.25 6.15
CA LEU A 148 -19.73 14.62 5.70
C LEU A 148 -20.59 13.35 5.53
N PRO A 149 -21.93 13.42 5.67
CA PRO A 149 -22.83 12.26 5.64
C PRO A 149 -22.67 11.35 4.41
N ASP A 150 -22.35 11.93 3.24
CA ASP A 150 -22.10 11.18 2.00
C ASP A 150 -20.61 11.06 1.65
N ALA A 151 -19.70 11.49 2.54
CA ALA A 151 -18.25 11.46 2.31
C ALA A 151 -17.59 10.21 2.88
N THR A 152 -18.28 9.07 2.86
CA THR A 152 -17.61 7.79 3.11
C THR A 152 -16.53 7.63 2.04
N PRO A 153 -15.24 7.58 2.39
CA PRO A 153 -14.20 7.49 1.39
C PRO A 153 -14.37 6.18 0.64
N GLU A 154 -14.48 6.27 -0.69
CA GLU A 154 -14.25 5.11 -1.54
C GLU A 154 -12.84 4.55 -1.27
N ARG A 155 -12.61 3.31 -1.69
CA ARG A 155 -11.28 2.70 -1.67
C ARG A 155 -10.25 3.67 -2.25
N ILE A 156 -9.17 3.94 -1.52
CA ILE A 156 -8.07 4.75 -2.05
C ILE A 156 -7.45 4.00 -3.23
N VAL A 157 -7.33 4.68 -4.37
CA VAL A 157 -6.61 4.21 -5.55
C VAL A 157 -5.54 5.23 -5.87
N ILE A 158 -4.29 4.79 -5.99
CA ILE A 158 -3.20 5.69 -6.36
C ILE A 158 -3.20 5.84 -7.88
N GLU A 159 -3.56 7.03 -8.35
CA GLU A 159 -3.56 7.34 -9.77
C GLU A 159 -2.12 7.47 -10.30
N LEU A 160 -1.79 6.62 -11.28
CA LEU A 160 -0.50 6.64 -11.98
C LEU A 160 -0.60 7.61 -13.15
N THR A 161 0.19 8.67 -13.15
CA THR A 161 0.20 9.70 -14.21
C THR A 161 1.18 9.35 -15.32
N ASP A 162 2.31 8.74 -14.98
CA ASP A 162 3.33 8.31 -15.94
C ASP A 162 2.84 7.10 -16.77
N PRO A 163 2.80 7.20 -18.11
CA PRO A 163 2.38 6.10 -18.97
C PRO A 163 3.27 4.84 -18.88
N VAL A 164 4.58 5.00 -18.66
CA VAL A 164 5.53 3.89 -18.50
C VAL A 164 5.20 3.14 -17.21
N LEU A 165 5.10 3.84 -16.08
CA LEU A 165 4.73 3.23 -14.81
C LEU A 165 3.39 2.49 -14.91
N ARG A 166 2.38 3.13 -15.51
CA ARG A 166 1.05 2.55 -15.70
C ARG A 166 1.11 1.26 -16.54
N LYS A 167 1.89 1.26 -17.62
CA LYS A 167 2.08 0.09 -18.49
C LYS A 167 2.74 -1.05 -17.72
N GLU A 168 3.77 -0.77 -16.93
CA GLU A 168 4.50 -1.80 -16.19
C GLU A 168 3.66 -2.41 -15.06
N VAL A 169 2.89 -1.60 -14.33
CA VAL A 169 1.94 -2.08 -13.32
C VAL A 169 0.85 -2.95 -13.96
N ALA A 170 0.39 -2.61 -15.17
CA ALA A 170 -0.59 -3.41 -15.91
C ALA A 170 0.00 -4.75 -16.38
N ARG A 171 1.21 -4.75 -16.94
CA ARG A 171 1.96 -5.95 -17.36
C ARG A 171 2.17 -6.90 -16.19
N MET A 172 2.37 -6.35 -15.00
CA MET A 172 2.50 -7.14 -13.78
C MET A 172 1.26 -8.01 -13.50
N GLY A 173 0.05 -7.51 -13.77
CA GLY A 173 -1.18 -8.28 -13.59
C GLY A 173 -1.45 -9.31 -14.69
N ASN A 174 -0.69 -9.30 -15.79
CA ASN A 174 -0.86 -10.18 -16.93
C ASN A 174 0.50 -10.55 -17.55
N PRO A 175 1.21 -11.55 -16.98
CA PRO A 175 2.57 -11.89 -17.38
C PRO A 175 2.69 -12.49 -18.80
N ASP A 176 1.58 -12.85 -19.43
CA ASP A 176 1.52 -13.46 -20.76
C ASP A 176 1.45 -12.44 -21.92
N HIS A 177 1.71 -11.15 -21.67
CA HIS A 177 1.75 -10.07 -22.69
C HIS A 177 3.07 -9.29 -22.70
#